data_AF-A0A4Z2IQD2-F1
#
_entry.id   AF-A0A4Z2IQD2-F1
#
_cell.length_a   1.000
_cell.length_b   1.000
_cell.length_c   1.000
_cell.angle_alpha   90.00
_cell.angle_beta   90.00
_cell.angle_gamma   90.00
#
_symmetry.space_group_name_H-M   'P 1'
#
loop_
_entity.id
_entity.type
_entity.pdbx_description
1 polymer ?
#
loop_
_entity_poly.entity_id
_entity_poly.type
_entity_poly.pdbx_seq_one_letter_code
_entity_poly.pdbx_strand_id
1 'polypeptide(L)'
;MIYYLWMFNCMTLFLNLLACLAYFTTDAAYGVDFGLSILWLILFAPCSFLCWYRPVYKAFKSDSSFSFFFFFMVFFCQVVIFIIQAVGIPKWGNSGWITAFTIIGSNKPVHSMYRRTGASFQKAQQEFSQGVFTNKSFQTAAAGAASSAAQGAFRAP
;
A
#
# COMPACT_ATOMS: atom_id res chain seq x y z
N MET A 1 -9.12 -7.22 -18.94
CA MET A 1 -8.29 -6.53 -17.91
C MET A 1 -8.86 -6.63 -16.50
N ILE A 2 -10.17 -6.49 -16.27
CA ILE A 2 -10.75 -6.53 -14.90
C ILE A 2 -10.53 -7.85 -14.14
N TYR A 3 -10.45 -8.97 -14.86
CA TYR A 3 -10.14 -10.28 -14.28
C TYR A 3 -8.74 -10.32 -13.63
N TYR A 4 -7.74 -9.65 -14.22
CA TYR A 4 -6.39 -9.56 -13.66
C TYR A 4 -6.37 -8.73 -12.37
N LEU A 5 -7.18 -7.68 -12.26
CA LEU A 5 -7.29 -6.88 -11.03
C LEU A 5 -7.91 -7.69 -9.88
N TRP A 6 -8.95 -8.48 -10.16
CA TRP A 6 -9.54 -9.36 -9.17
C TRP A 6 -8.56 -10.47 -8.74
N MET A 7 -7.82 -11.03 -9.68
CA MET A 7 -6.80 -12.04 -9.38
C MET A 7 -5.62 -11.47 -8.57
N PHE A 8 -5.20 -10.23 -8.86
CA PHE A 8 -4.22 -9.48 -8.07
C PHE A 8 -4.70 -9.20 -6.64
N ASN A 9 -5.99 -8.93 -6.47
CA ASN A 9 -6.60 -8.76 -5.16
C ASN A 9 -6.55 -10.06 -4.32
N CYS A 10 -6.93 -11.19 -4.91
CA CYS A 10 -6.81 -12.50 -4.28
C CYS A 10 -5.36 -12.83 -3.94
N MET A 11 -4.41 -12.53 -4.83
CA MET A 11 -2.98 -12.73 -4.58
C MET A 11 -2.47 -11.87 -3.41
N THR A 12 -2.91 -10.62 -3.29
CA THR A 12 -2.52 -9.74 -2.18
C THR A 12 -3.02 -10.27 -0.84
N LEU A 13 -4.27 -10.73 -0.77
CA LEU A 13 -4.82 -11.35 0.45
C LEU A 13 -4.12 -12.67 0.80
N PHE A 14 -3.73 -13.45 -0.21
CA PHE A 14 -2.94 -14.66 -0.01
C PHE A 14 -1.53 -14.37 0.50
N LEU A 15 -0.85 -13.36 -0.04
CA LEU A 15 0.45 -12.92 0.45
C LEU A 15 0.35 -12.36 1.88
N ASN A 16 -0.74 -11.66 2.22
CA ASN A 16 -1.01 -11.21 3.58
C ASN A 16 -1.13 -12.40 4.56
N LEU A 17 -1.85 -13.46 4.16
CA LEU A 17 -1.93 -14.70 4.92
C LEU A 17 -0.55 -15.33 5.13
N LEU A 18 0.26 -15.46 4.07
CA LEU A 18 1.61 -16.02 4.17
C LEU A 18 2.53 -15.19 5.06
N ALA A 19 2.42 -13.86 5.01
CA ALA A 19 3.19 -12.96 5.86
C ALA A 19 2.79 -13.09 7.34
N CYS A 20 1.49 -13.20 7.64
CA CYS A 20 1.00 -13.43 9.00
C CYS A 20 1.38 -14.83 9.51
N LEU A 21 1.40 -15.84 8.63
CA LEU A 21 1.92 -17.18 8.95
C LEU A 21 3.40 -17.14 9.32
N ALA A 22 4.22 -16.47 8.51
CA ALA A 22 5.65 -16.33 8.79
C ALA A 22 5.93 -15.59 10.10
N TYR A 23 5.06 -14.65 10.48
CA TYR A 23 5.18 -13.94 11.75
C TYR A 23 4.75 -14.81 12.95
N PHE A 24 3.69 -15.60 12.78
CA PHE A 24 3.23 -16.57 13.78
C PHE A 24 4.25 -17.67 14.06
N THR A 25 5.02 -18.13 13.07
CA THR A 25 6.07 -19.14 13.30
C THR A 25 7.27 -18.60 14.08
N THR A 26 7.50 -17.28 14.08
CA THR A 26 8.55 -16.65 14.89
C THR A 26 8.12 -16.34 16.31
N ASP A 27 6.84 -16.02 16.52
CA ASP A 27 6.29 -15.74 17.84
C ASP A 27 4.79 -16.12 17.89
N ALA A 28 4.47 -17.08 18.76
CA ALA A 28 3.13 -17.62 18.92
C ALA A 28 2.11 -16.58 19.43
N ALA A 29 2.57 -15.45 19.99
CA ALA A 29 1.71 -14.36 20.43
C ALA A 29 0.90 -13.71 19.28
N TYR A 30 1.33 -13.88 18.03
CA TYR A 30 0.67 -13.34 16.84
C TYR A 30 -0.30 -14.32 16.17
N GLY A 31 -0.74 -15.38 16.87
CA GLY A 31 -1.73 -16.33 16.34
C GLY A 31 -3.07 -15.68 15.95
N VAL A 32 -3.43 -14.58 16.63
CA VAL A 32 -4.62 -13.77 16.31
C VAL A 32 -4.51 -13.13 14.93
N ASP A 33 -3.33 -12.60 14.57
CA ASP A 33 -3.11 -11.99 13.25
C ASP A 33 -3.18 -13.04 12.13
N PHE A 34 -2.64 -14.23 12.36
CA PHE A 34 -2.78 -15.34 11.43
C PHE A 34 -4.24 -15.77 11.25
N GLY A 35 -4.98 -15.96 12.34
CA GLY A 35 -6.41 -16.32 12.27
C GLY A 35 -7.27 -15.27 11.56
N LEU A 36 -7.05 -13.99 11.84
CA LEU A 36 -7.72 -12.87 11.16
C LEU A 36 -7.36 -12.81 9.67
N SER A 37 -6.11 -13.08 9.29
CA SER A 37 -5.71 -13.10 7.87
C SER A 37 -6.39 -14.22 7.06
N ILE A 38 -6.65 -15.38 7.66
CA ILE A 38 -7.46 -16.46 7.06
C ILE A 38 -8.91 -15.99 6.88
N LEU A 39 -9.47 -15.38 7.93
CA LEU A 39 -10.83 -14.83 7.89
C LEU A 39 -10.95 -13.77 6.79
N TRP A 40 -9.96 -12.89 6.63
CA TRP A 40 -9.93 -11.90 5.57
C TRP A 40 -9.85 -12.52 4.18
N LEU A 41 -9.07 -13.58 3.99
CA LEU A 41 -9.02 -14.31 2.71
C LEU A 41 -10.39 -14.93 2.37
N ILE A 42 -11.01 -15.62 3.32
CA ILE A 42 -12.30 -16.31 3.12
C ILE A 42 -13.47 -15.32 2.97
N LEU A 43 -13.46 -14.20 3.69
CA LEU A 43 -14.53 -13.20 3.64
C LEU A 43 -14.38 -12.31 2.39
N PHE A 44 -13.18 -11.78 2.14
CA PHE A 44 -12.99 -10.81 1.05
C PHE A 44 -12.85 -11.45 -0.33
N ALA A 45 -12.37 -12.68 -0.49
CA ALA A 45 -12.30 -13.32 -1.81
C ALA A 45 -13.67 -13.49 -2.50
N PRO A 46 -14.71 -14.08 -1.85
CA PRO A 46 -16.05 -14.18 -2.44
C PRO A 46 -16.77 -12.84 -2.44
N CYS A 47 -16.56 -11.97 -1.44
CA CYS A 47 -17.15 -10.63 -1.41
C CYS A 47 -16.64 -9.75 -2.57
N SER A 48 -15.33 -9.75 -2.85
CA SER A 48 -14.71 -9.05 -3.99
C SER A 48 -15.25 -9.57 -5.34
N PHE A 49 -15.51 -10.88 -5.44
CA PHE A 49 -16.12 -11.47 -6.63
C PHE A 49 -17.60 -11.07 -6.82
N LEU A 50 -18.39 -11.07 -5.75
CA LEU A 50 -19.82 -10.78 -5.81
C LEU A 50 -20.12 -9.27 -5.91
N CYS A 51 -19.37 -8.44 -5.19
CA CYS A 51 -19.66 -7.01 -5.03
C CYS A 51 -18.94 -6.12 -6.04
N TRP A 52 -17.93 -6.62 -6.75
CA TRP A 52 -17.19 -5.86 -7.76
C TRP A 52 -17.18 -6.56 -9.13
N TYR A 53 -16.84 -7.85 -9.19
CA TYR A 53 -16.58 -8.52 -10.48
C TYR A 53 -17.89 -8.81 -11.24
N ARG A 54 -18.91 -9.31 -10.54
CA ARG A 54 -20.25 -9.54 -11.12
C ARG A 54 -20.94 -8.25 -11.58
N PRO A 55 -21.02 -7.18 -10.76
CA PRO A 55 -21.61 -5.91 -11.17
C PRO A 55 -20.89 -5.28 -12.36
N VAL A 56 -19.55 -5.33 -12.40
CA VAL A 56 -18.78 -4.85 -13.56
C VAL A 56 -19.05 -5.63 -14.82
N TYR A 57 -19.05 -6.95 -14.73
CA TYR A 57 -19.30 -7.77 -15.90
C TYR A 57 -20.69 -7.51 -16.47
N LYS A 58 -21.68 -7.29 -15.59
CA LYS A 58 -23.04 -6.90 -15.97
C LYS A 58 -23.11 -5.46 -16.50
N ALA A 59 -22.33 -4.52 -15.96
CA ALA A 59 -22.27 -3.14 -16.41
C ALA A 59 -21.79 -3.03 -17.86
N PHE A 60 -20.68 -3.70 -18.21
CA PHE A 60 -20.14 -3.68 -19.57
C PHE A 60 -20.97 -4.47 -20.57
N LYS A 61 -21.68 -5.53 -20.14
CA LYS A 61 -22.50 -6.34 -21.04
C LYS A 61 -23.88 -5.73 -21.31
N SER A 62 -24.45 -5.00 -20.35
CA SER A 62 -25.83 -4.49 -20.44
C SER A 62 -25.91 -2.96 -20.46
N ASP A 63 -24.79 -2.26 -20.66
CA ASP A 63 -24.66 -0.79 -20.62
C ASP A 63 -25.42 -0.11 -19.45
N SER A 64 -25.48 -0.82 -18.32
CA SER A 64 -26.32 -0.43 -17.19
C SER A 64 -25.54 0.49 -16.26
N SER A 65 -25.85 1.80 -16.32
CA SER A 65 -25.26 2.84 -15.47
C SER A 65 -25.44 2.56 -13.97
N PHE A 66 -26.50 1.85 -13.59
CA PHE A 66 -26.76 1.46 -12.19
C PHE A 66 -25.69 0.49 -11.67
N SER A 67 -25.31 -0.52 -12.46
CA SER A 67 -24.23 -1.45 -12.09
C SER A 67 -22.86 -0.76 -12.05
N PHE A 68 -22.66 0.28 -12.88
CA PHE A 68 -21.47 1.12 -12.86
C PHE A 68 -21.38 1.94 -11.56
N PHE A 69 -22.49 2.48 -11.04
CA PHE A 69 -22.52 3.22 -9.77
C PHE A 69 -22.12 2.35 -8.56
N PHE A 70 -22.68 1.15 -8.42
CA PHE A 70 -22.31 0.22 -7.33
C PHE A 70 -20.83 -0.19 -7.39
N PHE A 71 -20.27 -0.31 -8.59
CA PHE A 71 -18.86 -0.60 -8.78
C PHE A 71 -17.96 0.49 -8.18
N PHE A 72 -18.16 1.77 -8.52
CA PHE A 72 -17.30 2.84 -7.97
C PHE A 72 -17.46 2.99 -6.46
N MET A 73 -18.68 2.88 -5.94
CA MET A 73 -18.94 2.98 -4.51
C MET A 73 -18.19 1.88 -3.73
N VAL A 74 -18.40 0.62 -4.10
CA VAL A 74 -17.79 -0.53 -3.42
C VAL A 74 -16.28 -0.54 -3.62
N PHE A 75 -15.81 -0.23 -4.83
CA PHE A 75 -14.38 -0.15 -5.13
C PHE A 75 -13.69 0.94 -4.33
N PHE A 76 -14.31 2.12 -4.17
CA PHE A 76 -13.76 3.21 -3.37
C PHE A 76 -13.62 2.81 -1.90
N CYS A 77 -14.67 2.25 -1.30
CA CYS A 77 -14.61 1.73 0.07
C CYS A 77 -13.53 0.64 0.22
N GLN A 78 -13.42 -0.24 -0.77
CA GLN A 78 -12.42 -1.31 -0.79
C GLN A 78 -10.99 -0.76 -0.88
N VAL A 79 -10.75 0.30 -1.67
CA VAL A 79 -9.45 0.99 -1.74
C VAL A 79 -9.09 1.62 -0.39
N VAL A 80 -10.04 2.27 0.29
CA VAL A 80 -9.81 2.83 1.63
C VAL A 80 -9.42 1.73 2.63
N ILE A 81 -10.13 0.60 2.62
CA ILE A 81 -9.80 -0.55 3.47
C ILE A 81 -8.39 -1.07 3.16
N PHE A 82 -8.02 -1.18 1.88
CA PHE A 82 -6.67 -1.62 1.50
C PHE A 82 -5.56 -0.65 1.90
N ILE A 83 -5.80 0.66 1.88
CA ILE A 83 -4.86 1.64 2.42
C ILE A 83 -4.63 1.40 3.92
N ILE A 84 -5.70 1.16 4.69
CA ILE A 84 -5.60 0.86 6.13
C ILE A 84 -4.86 -0.46 6.36
N GLN A 85 -5.13 -1.49 5.56
CA GLN A 85 -4.41 -2.78 5.62
C GLN A 85 -2.93 -2.61 5.26
N ALA A 86 -2.59 -1.73 4.31
CA ALA A 86 -1.22 -1.43 3.94
C ALA A 86 -0.45 -0.70 5.05
N VAL A 87 -1.10 0.16 5.82
CA VAL A 87 -0.51 0.74 7.05
C VAL A 87 -0.23 -0.37 8.06
N GLY A 88 -1.17 -1.30 8.24
CA GLY A 88 -0.98 -2.50 9.05
C GLY A 88 -0.97 -2.22 10.54
N ILE A 89 -2.13 -1.85 11.10
CA ILE A 89 -2.31 -1.74 12.56
C ILE A 89 -2.08 -3.13 13.17
N PRO A 90 -1.20 -3.26 14.19
CA PRO A 90 -0.92 -4.54 14.81
C PRO A 90 -2.19 -5.15 15.44
N LYS A 91 -2.33 -6.48 15.40
CA LYS A 91 -3.49 -7.26 15.88
C LYS A 91 -4.76 -7.18 15.02
N TRP A 92 -4.70 -6.63 13.81
CA TRP A 92 -5.82 -6.59 12.87
C TRP A 92 -5.76 -7.67 11.77
N GLY A 93 -4.75 -8.55 11.81
CA GLY A 93 -4.54 -9.60 10.79
C GLY A 93 -3.99 -9.09 9.47
N ASN A 94 -3.27 -7.97 9.48
CA ASN A 94 -2.64 -7.38 8.30
C ASN A 94 -1.14 -7.20 8.52
N SER A 95 -0.33 -7.66 7.57
CA SER A 95 1.11 -7.44 7.51
C SER A 95 1.42 -6.23 6.64
N GLY A 96 1.14 -5.04 7.18
CA GLY A 96 1.42 -3.77 6.52
C GLY A 96 2.85 -3.27 6.77
N TRP A 97 3.09 -2.01 6.42
CA TRP A 97 4.41 -1.38 6.49
C TRP A 97 4.97 -1.32 7.92
N ILE A 98 4.11 -1.08 8.91
CA ILE A 98 4.55 -0.99 10.32
C ILE A 98 5.17 -2.31 10.78
N THR A 99 4.50 -3.43 10.49
CA THR A 99 5.00 -4.78 10.81
C THR A 99 6.29 -5.09 10.06
N ALA A 100 6.37 -4.73 8.77
CA ALA A 100 7.57 -4.93 7.96
C ALA A 100 8.81 -4.21 8.54
N PHE A 101 8.68 -2.93 8.90
CA PHE A 101 9.79 -2.18 9.51
C PHE A 101 10.19 -2.73 10.88
N THR A 102 9.21 -3.18 11.68
CA THR A 102 9.46 -3.78 12.99
C THR A 102 10.29 -5.07 12.86
N ILE A 103 9.98 -5.92 11.89
CA ILE A 103 10.74 -7.17 11.64
C ILE A 103 12.16 -6.87 11.21
N ILE A 104 12.37 -5.90 10.31
CA ILE A 104 13.71 -5.51 9.84
C ILE A 104 14.57 -4.99 11.00
N GLY A 105 13.98 -4.27 11.97
CA GLY A 105 14.69 -3.78 13.15
C GLY A 105 14.98 -4.84 14.21
N SER A 106 14.06 -5.78 14.42
CA SER A 106 14.13 -6.74 15.53
C SER A 106 14.81 -8.07 15.16
N ASN A 107 14.65 -8.56 13.92
CA ASN A 107 15.19 -9.86 13.51
C ASN A 107 16.59 -9.73 12.88
N LYS A 108 17.62 -10.15 13.62
CA LYS A 108 19.02 -10.20 13.15
C LYS A 108 19.23 -10.87 11.77
N PRO A 109 18.62 -12.04 11.46
CA PRO A 109 18.83 -12.67 10.16
C PRO A 109 18.20 -11.88 9.01
N VAL A 110 16.98 -11.36 9.20
CA VAL A 110 16.30 -10.52 8.19
C VAL A 110 17.06 -9.21 7.98
N HIS A 111 17.51 -8.58 9.07
CA HIS A 111 18.36 -7.39 9.02
C HIS A 111 19.66 -7.66 8.25
N SER A 112 20.33 -8.78 8.51
CA SER A 112 21.55 -9.17 7.79
C SER A 112 21.30 -9.35 6.29
N MET A 113 20.20 -10.02 5.90
CA MET A 113 19.80 -10.14 4.49
C MET A 113 19.48 -8.78 3.86
N TYR A 114 18.74 -7.91 4.55
CA TYR A 114 18.45 -6.56 4.10
C TYR A 114 19.73 -5.73 3.88
N ARG A 115 20.72 -5.84 4.79
CA ARG A 115 22.01 -5.17 4.64
C ARG A 115 22.86 -5.72 3.50
N ARG A 116 22.76 -7.02 3.19
CA ARG A 116 23.44 -7.63 2.03
C ARG A 116 22.92 -7.11 0.70
N THR A 117 21.65 -6.72 0.62
CA THR A 117 21.06 -6.09 -0.57
C THR A 117 21.56 -4.65 -0.78
N GLY A 118 22.33 -4.08 0.17
CA GLY A 118 22.81 -2.69 0.09
C GLY A 118 21.70 -1.65 0.23
N ALA A 119 20.48 -2.08 0.57
CA ALA A 119 19.35 -1.21 0.87
C ALA A 119 19.51 -0.65 2.29
N SER A 120 19.36 0.66 2.45
CA SER A 120 19.38 1.32 3.75
C SER A 120 18.56 2.59 3.72
N PHE A 121 18.08 3.04 4.89
CA PHE A 121 17.34 4.30 5.00
C PHE A 121 18.21 5.50 4.56
N GLN A 122 19.51 5.53 4.89
CA GLN A 122 20.41 6.57 4.40
C GLN A 122 20.53 6.58 2.88
N LYS A 123 20.64 5.40 2.25
CA LYS A 123 20.69 5.31 0.78
C LYS A 123 19.36 5.77 0.16
N ALA A 124 18.22 5.40 0.75
CA ALA A 124 16.91 5.89 0.31
C ALA A 124 16.78 7.41 0.47
N GLN A 125 17.31 8.01 1.55
CA GLN A 125 17.37 9.48 1.72
C GLN A 125 18.29 10.13 0.69
N GLN A 126 19.44 9.52 0.38
CA GLN A 126 20.36 10.01 -0.66
C GLN A 126 19.71 9.94 -2.05
N GLU A 127 19.07 8.83 -2.40
CA GLU A 127 18.37 8.65 -3.68
C GLU A 127 17.15 9.58 -3.79
N PHE A 128 16.39 9.77 -2.72
CA PHE A 128 15.30 10.74 -2.70
C PHE A 128 15.82 12.17 -2.87
N SER A 129 16.88 12.54 -2.15
CA SER A 129 17.48 13.87 -2.26
C SER A 129 18.00 14.11 -3.68
N GLN A 130 18.75 13.15 -4.24
CA GLN A 130 19.25 13.22 -5.61
C GLN A 130 18.11 13.27 -6.62
N GLY A 131 17.04 12.49 -6.42
CA GLY A 131 15.82 12.50 -7.22
C GLY A 131 15.07 13.83 -7.18
N VAL A 132 14.93 14.43 -5.99
CA VAL A 132 14.32 15.76 -5.81
C VAL A 132 15.19 16.84 -6.47
N PHE A 133 16.51 16.80 -6.28
CA PHE A 133 17.45 17.77 -6.88
C PHE A 133 17.54 17.66 -8.40
N THR A 134 17.39 16.47 -8.99
CA THR A 134 17.45 16.27 -10.45
C THR A 134 16.12 16.55 -11.15
N ASN A 135 15.02 16.70 -10.40
CA ASN A 135 13.71 16.91 -10.98
C ASN A 135 13.55 18.34 -11.50
N LYS A 136 13.52 18.52 -12.83
CA LYS A 136 13.37 19.85 -13.47
C LYS A 136 12.13 20.60 -13.00
N SER A 137 11.05 19.89 -12.68
CA SER A 137 9.81 20.48 -12.15
C SER A 137 10.04 21.06 -10.76
N PHE A 138 10.78 20.36 -9.90
CA PHE A 138 11.14 20.82 -8.56
C PHE A 138 12.15 21.98 -8.62
N GLN A 139 13.16 21.91 -9.50
CA GLN A 139 14.10 23.00 -9.74
C GLN A 139 13.39 24.28 -10.22
N THR A 140 12.44 24.16 -11.14
CA THR A 140 11.69 25.31 -11.69
C THR A 140 10.74 25.90 -10.65
N ALA A 141 10.05 25.05 -9.87
CA ALA A 141 9.21 25.50 -8.76
C ALA A 141 10.02 26.18 -7.65
N ALA A 142 11.17 25.63 -7.29
CA ALA A 142 12.09 26.22 -6.31
C ALA A 142 12.68 27.55 -6.81
N ALA A 143 13.06 27.64 -8.09
CA ALA A 143 13.53 28.88 -8.71
C ALA A 143 12.44 29.96 -8.76
N GLY A 144 11.18 29.57 -9.04
CA GLY A 144 10.02 30.46 -8.98
C GLY A 144 9.76 30.98 -7.56
N ALA A 145 9.83 30.12 -6.54
CA ALA A 145 9.68 30.52 -5.15
C ALA A 145 10.83 31.43 -4.68
N ALA A 146 12.08 31.12 -5.08
CA ALA A 146 13.26 31.91 -4.74
C ALA A 146 13.23 33.31 -5.37
N SER A 147 12.83 33.42 -6.65
CA SER A 147 12.66 34.71 -7.32
C SER A 147 11.55 35.56 -6.68
N SER A 148 10.45 34.92 -6.25
CA SER A 148 9.36 35.57 -5.52
C SER A 148 9.83 36.08 -4.14
N ALA A 149 10.58 35.26 -3.39
CA ALA A 149 11.13 35.62 -2.09
C ALA A 149 12.20 36.72 -2.19
N ALA A 150 13.05 36.67 -3.22
CA ALA A 150 14.02 37.72 -3.50
C ALA A 150 13.32 39.05 -3.83
N GLN A 151 12.29 39.03 -4.69
CA GLN A 151 11.49 40.23 -4.98
C GLN A 151 10.76 40.77 -3.73
N GLY A 152 10.35 39.91 -2.80
CA GLY A 152 9.80 40.30 -1.50
C GLY A 152 10.83 40.91 -0.56
N ALA A 153 12.05 40.37 -0.51
CA ALA A 153 13.15 40.89 0.31
C ALA A 153 13.70 42.23 -0.22
N PHE A 154 13.75 42.42 -1.54
CA PHE A 154 14.09 43.70 -2.17
C PHE A 154 12.95 44.75 -2.10
N ARG A 155 11.75 44.36 -1.66
CA ARG A 155 10.60 45.24 -1.42
C ARG A 155 10.32 45.52 0.06
N ALA A 156 11.07 44.91 0.98
CA ALA A 156 11.02 45.30 2.39
C ALA A 156 11.83 46.60 2.59
N PRO A 157 11.23 47.68 3.13
CA PRO A 157 11.86 48.99 3.28
C PRO A 157 12.99 49.01 4.33
#